data_AF-A0A8J2HC94-F1
#
_entry.id   AF-A0A8J2HC94-F1
#
_cell.length_a   1.000
_cell.length_b   1.000
_cell.length_c   1.000
_cell.angle_alpha   90.00
_cell.angle_beta   90.00
_cell.angle_gamma   90.00
#
_symmetry.space_group_name_H-M   'P 1'
#
loop_
_entity.id
_entity.type
_entity.pdbx_description
1 polymer ?
#
loop_
_entity_poly.entity_id
_entity_poly.type
_entity_poly.pdbx_seq_one_letter_code
_entity_poly.pdbx_strand_id
1 'polypeptide(L)'
;MESVSVAAQRDTYLRQIAHYRENGYNIFYTDESWCGANHSRKYGWIETIQSRSGKRVIILDIGGVNGFVPGCRLCFIGKKGSDDYHNEMNAEHYLKWFQKVLQVLPDKSVIILDQAPYHKMLDPEFRNPTTGWRKQKIIEWLVNRPVPLPQNINEFADLTKNELLQLAKLLCTAAPERQNRRKRPVARSRRRETQHGWIEEMLTQFQSSPLRTI
;
A
#
# COMPACT_ATOMS: atom_id res chain seq x y z
N MET A 1 -2.28 15.49 -28.34
CA MET A 1 -3.55 15.73 -27.61
C MET A 1 -3.82 14.49 -26.77
N GLU A 2 -4.14 14.65 -25.48
CA GLU A 2 -4.47 13.50 -24.63
C GLU A 2 -5.75 12.80 -25.10
N SER A 3 -5.91 11.50 -24.78
CA SER A 3 -7.13 10.79 -25.14
C SER A 3 -8.27 11.15 -24.19
N VAL A 4 -9.50 11.16 -24.70
CA VAL A 4 -10.72 11.44 -23.91
C VAL A 4 -10.85 10.48 -22.72
N SER A 5 -10.47 9.22 -22.89
CA SER A 5 -10.48 8.23 -21.81
C SER A 5 -9.49 8.57 -20.69
N VAL A 6 -8.28 9.00 -21.04
CA VAL A 6 -7.27 9.43 -20.05
C VAL A 6 -7.73 10.70 -19.35
N ALA A 7 -8.28 11.67 -20.07
CA ALA A 7 -8.83 12.88 -19.48
C ALA A 7 -9.97 12.57 -18.47
N ALA A 8 -10.89 11.68 -18.83
CA ALA A 8 -11.99 11.25 -17.94
C ALA A 8 -11.48 10.53 -16.67
N GLN A 9 -10.44 9.68 -16.80
CA GLN A 9 -9.81 9.03 -15.65
C GLN A 9 -9.15 10.06 -14.71
N ARG A 10 -8.49 11.07 -15.29
CA ARG A 10 -7.88 12.16 -14.51
C ARG A 10 -8.93 13.02 -13.80
N ASP A 11 -10.02 13.37 -14.46
CA ASP A 11 -11.16 14.08 -13.83
C ASP A 11 -11.72 13.27 -12.64
N THR A 12 -11.95 11.97 -12.83
CA THR A 12 -12.43 11.07 -11.77
C THR A 12 -11.45 11.05 -10.58
N TYR A 13 -10.16 10.88 -10.85
CA TYR A 13 -9.11 10.91 -9.83
C TYR A 13 -9.12 12.24 -9.05
N LEU A 14 -9.18 13.38 -9.75
CA LEU A 14 -9.19 14.69 -9.10
C LEU A 14 -10.43 14.89 -8.21
N ARG A 15 -11.61 14.44 -8.64
CA ARG A 15 -12.83 14.46 -7.81
C ARG A 15 -12.69 13.62 -6.55
N GLN A 16 -12.10 12.42 -6.66
CA GLN A 16 -11.85 11.56 -5.50
C GLN A 16 -10.87 12.21 -4.51
N ILE A 17 -9.77 12.78 -5.01
CA ILE A 17 -8.81 13.50 -4.16
C ILE A 17 -9.48 14.69 -3.45
N ALA A 18 -10.30 15.47 -4.16
CA ALA A 18 -11.05 16.58 -3.56
C ALA A 18 -11.98 16.07 -2.45
N HIS A 19 -12.76 15.02 -2.72
CA HIS A 19 -13.63 14.39 -1.73
C HIS A 19 -12.87 13.94 -0.47
N TYR A 20 -11.72 13.27 -0.62
CA TYR A 20 -10.91 12.84 0.52
C TYR A 20 -10.38 14.02 1.35
N ARG A 21 -9.95 15.10 0.69
CA ARG A 21 -9.50 16.32 1.37
C ARG A 21 -10.64 16.97 2.15
N GLU A 22 -11.79 17.18 1.53
CA GLU A 22 -12.99 17.77 2.15
C GLU A 22 -13.47 16.96 3.36
N ASN A 23 -13.35 15.63 3.27
CA ASN A 23 -13.73 14.74 4.35
C ASN A 23 -12.61 14.54 5.38
N GLY A 24 -11.50 15.27 5.30
CA GLY A 24 -10.41 15.26 6.28
C GLY A 24 -9.66 13.94 6.37
N TYR A 25 -9.38 13.30 5.24
CA TYR A 25 -8.49 12.15 5.15
C TYR A 25 -7.02 12.59 5.09
N ASN A 26 -6.14 11.78 5.66
CA ASN A 26 -4.69 11.95 5.53
C ASN A 26 -4.25 11.35 4.19
N ILE A 27 -3.80 12.19 3.25
CA ILE A 27 -3.39 11.72 1.91
C ILE A 27 -1.88 11.55 1.88
N PHE A 28 -1.43 10.37 1.50
CA PHE A 28 -0.04 10.00 1.34
C PHE A 28 0.25 9.60 -0.10
N TYR A 29 1.42 9.98 -0.59
CA TYR A 29 1.95 9.66 -1.90
C TYR A 29 3.22 8.84 -1.71
N THR A 30 3.35 7.78 -2.49
CA THR A 30 4.57 6.98 -2.55
C THR A 30 5.04 6.90 -3.99
N ASP A 31 6.34 6.78 -4.16
CA ASP A 31 6.96 6.59 -5.46
C ASP A 31 8.31 5.88 -5.30
N GLU A 32 8.73 5.20 -6.36
CA GLU A 32 10.07 4.65 -6.49
C GLU A 32 10.94 5.58 -7.34
N SER A 33 12.09 5.97 -6.81
CA SER A 33 13.10 6.73 -7.54
C SER A 33 14.46 6.06 -7.50
N TRP A 34 15.40 6.54 -8.32
CA TRP A 34 16.76 6.02 -8.35
C TRP A 34 17.79 7.14 -8.51
N CYS A 35 18.95 6.96 -7.89
CA CYS A 35 20.10 7.85 -8.02
C CYS A 35 21.32 7.05 -8.48
N GLY A 36 21.95 7.50 -9.57
CA GLY A 36 23.20 6.91 -10.05
C GLY A 36 24.36 7.23 -9.10
N ALA A 37 25.24 6.27 -8.85
CA ALA A 37 26.44 6.43 -8.04
C ALA A 37 27.40 7.53 -8.57
N ASN A 38 27.21 7.98 -9.82
CA ASN A 38 27.96 9.06 -10.48
C ASN A 38 27.18 10.40 -10.53
N HIS A 39 25.94 10.47 -10.03
CA HIS A 39 25.11 11.68 -10.09
C HIS A 39 25.42 12.69 -8.98
N SER A 40 26.24 12.31 -7.99
CA SER A 40 26.73 13.18 -6.93
C SER A 40 28.25 13.35 -7.02
N ARG A 41 28.73 14.60 -6.92
CA ARG A 41 30.14 14.87 -6.59
C ARG A 41 30.44 14.21 -5.23
N LYS A 42 31.71 13.89 -4.97
CA LYS A 42 32.27 13.07 -3.86
C LYS A 42 31.71 13.31 -2.44
N TYR A 43 30.91 14.35 -2.21
CA TYR A 43 30.26 14.71 -0.95
C TYR A 43 28.77 15.00 -1.22
N GLY A 44 27.87 14.14 -0.73
CA GLY A 44 26.42 14.32 -0.81
C GLY A 44 25.77 14.03 0.54
N TRP A 45 24.64 14.68 0.82
CA TRP A 45 23.91 14.67 2.10
C TRP A 45 23.17 13.36 2.44
N ILE A 46 23.57 12.23 1.86
CA ILE A 46 22.97 10.93 2.13
C ILE A 46 23.99 10.10 2.90
N GLU A 47 23.54 9.52 4.01
CA GLU A 47 24.28 8.55 4.83
C GLU A 47 25.15 7.64 3.95
N THR A 48 26.44 7.61 4.24
CA THR A 48 27.54 7.18 3.36
C THR A 48 27.31 5.85 2.62
N ILE A 49 26.62 5.88 1.47
CA ILE A 49 26.61 4.76 0.53
C ILE A 49 27.88 4.87 -0.31
N GLN A 50 28.87 4.03 -0.05
CA GLN A 50 30.12 4.01 -0.84
C GLN A 50 29.83 3.61 -2.29
N SER A 51 29.75 4.62 -3.16
CA SER A 51 29.62 4.53 -4.61
C SER A 51 30.81 3.78 -5.21
N ARG A 52 30.55 2.60 -5.81
CA ARG A 52 31.45 1.94 -6.75
C ARG A 52 30.83 2.09 -8.14
N SER A 53 31.63 2.55 -9.11
CA SER A 53 31.21 2.86 -10.49
C SER A 53 30.20 1.84 -11.06
N GLY A 54 29.10 2.36 -11.62
CA GLY A 54 28.05 1.58 -12.30
C GLY A 54 26.92 1.06 -11.41
N LYS A 55 26.90 1.39 -10.12
CA LYS A 55 25.79 1.04 -9.21
C LYS A 55 24.73 2.15 -9.15
N ARG A 56 23.47 1.78 -8.91
CA ARG A 56 22.36 2.71 -8.67
C ARG A 56 21.83 2.48 -7.26
N VAL A 57 21.38 3.54 -6.59
CA VAL A 57 20.63 3.45 -5.34
C VAL A 57 19.16 3.62 -5.70
N ILE A 58 18.34 2.64 -5.34
CA ILE A 58 16.88 2.73 -5.42
C ILE A 58 16.39 3.28 -4.09
N ILE A 59 15.46 4.23 -4.17
CA ILE A 59 14.83 4.90 -3.04
C ILE A 59 13.33 4.71 -3.19
N LEU A 60 12.70 4.11 -2.19
CA LEU A 60 11.26 4.01 -2.04
C LEU A 60 10.86 4.71 -0.74
N ASP A 61 9.91 5.62 -0.82
CA ASP A 61 9.48 6.41 0.34
C ASP A 61 8.02 6.83 0.21
N ILE A 62 7.43 7.22 1.33
CA ILE A 62 6.04 7.68 1.41
C ILE A 62 5.97 8.99 2.19
N GLY A 63 5.22 9.96 1.67
CA GLY A 63 5.08 11.27 2.28
C GLY A 63 3.69 11.87 2.09
N GLY A 64 3.32 12.76 3.00
CA GLY A 64 2.07 13.52 2.96
C GLY A 64 2.33 15.01 3.15
N VAL A 65 1.28 15.74 3.55
CA VAL A 65 1.36 17.20 3.79
C VAL A 65 2.38 17.58 4.87
N ASN A 66 2.67 16.68 5.81
CA ASN A 66 3.62 16.89 6.91
C ASN A 66 5.03 16.36 6.59
N GLY A 67 5.33 16.07 5.32
CA GLY A 67 6.60 15.50 4.89
C GLY A 67 6.60 13.97 4.85
N PHE A 68 7.80 13.39 4.81
CA PHE A 68 8.00 11.93 4.77
C PHE A 68 7.62 11.26 6.09
N VAL A 69 7.07 10.05 6.01
CA VAL A 69 6.71 9.26 7.19
C VAL A 69 7.98 8.66 7.81
N PRO A 70 8.32 8.99 9.07
CA PRO A 70 9.54 8.47 9.70
C PRO A 70 9.58 6.94 9.72
N GLY A 71 10.74 6.37 9.42
CA GLY A 71 10.95 4.91 9.41
C GLY A 71 10.40 4.18 8.17
N CYS A 72 9.79 4.89 7.22
CA CYS A 72 9.28 4.27 5.99
C CYS A 72 10.24 4.33 4.81
N ARG A 73 11.35 5.07 4.87
CA ARG A 73 12.30 5.12 3.77
C ARG A 73 13.01 3.78 3.59
N LEU A 74 13.00 3.27 2.36
CA LEU A 74 13.77 2.10 1.95
C LEU A 74 14.77 2.50 0.88
N CYS A 75 16.06 2.32 1.18
CA CYS A 75 17.15 2.52 0.23
C CYS A 75 17.91 1.21 0.03
N PHE A 76 18.13 0.80 -1.21
CA PHE A 76 19.00 -0.34 -1.51
C PHE A 76 19.77 -0.15 -2.81
N ILE A 77 20.86 -0.90 -2.97
CA ILE A 77 21.73 -0.80 -4.14
C ILE A 77 21.29 -1.83 -5.19
N GLY A 78 21.07 -1.36 -6.41
CA GLY A 78 20.80 -2.20 -7.56
C GLY A 78 21.94 -3.16 -7.90
N LYS A 79 21.58 -4.32 -8.45
CA LYS A 79 22.53 -5.30 -8.98
C LYS A 79 23.16 -4.75 -10.27
N LYS A 80 24.40 -5.15 -10.54
CA LYS A 80 25.13 -4.70 -11.73
C LYS A 80 24.50 -5.38 -12.97
N GLY A 81 24.10 -4.59 -13.97
CA GLY A 81 23.87 -5.08 -15.34
C GLY A 81 22.44 -5.17 -15.86
N SER A 82 21.41 -4.70 -15.14
CA SER A 82 20.11 -4.45 -15.77
C SER A 82 19.91 -2.95 -15.96
N ASP A 83 19.77 -2.51 -17.21
CA ASP A 83 19.34 -1.13 -17.49
C ASP A 83 17.89 -0.88 -17.06
N ASP A 84 17.12 -1.96 -16.94
CA ASP A 84 15.74 -1.98 -16.47
C ASP A 84 15.68 -2.13 -14.94
N TYR A 85 15.36 -1.02 -14.27
CA TYR A 85 15.22 -0.89 -12.81
C TYR A 85 13.93 -1.53 -12.29
N HIS A 86 12.93 -1.77 -13.15
CA HIS A 86 11.69 -2.44 -12.76
C HIS A 86 11.91 -3.92 -12.37
N ASN A 87 13.09 -4.49 -12.65
CA ASN A 87 13.43 -5.84 -12.21
C ASN A 87 13.97 -5.90 -10.77
N GLU A 88 14.39 -4.78 -10.20
CA GLU A 88 15.01 -4.74 -8.87
C GLU A 88 13.99 -4.44 -7.76
N MET A 89 13.04 -3.54 -8.03
CA MET A 89 11.81 -3.42 -7.25
C MET A 89 10.79 -4.43 -7.77
N ASN A 90 10.57 -5.50 -7.03
CA ASN A 90 9.54 -6.50 -7.34
C ASN A 90 8.41 -6.43 -6.31
N ALA A 91 7.30 -7.12 -6.61
CA ALA A 91 6.13 -7.09 -5.75
C ALA A 91 6.36 -7.66 -4.35
N GLU A 92 7.27 -8.60 -4.17
CA GLU A 92 7.58 -9.16 -2.85
C GLU A 92 8.29 -8.12 -1.97
N HIS A 93 9.29 -7.43 -2.53
CA HIS A 93 9.98 -6.34 -1.84
C HIS A 93 9.02 -5.19 -1.53
N TYR A 94 8.22 -4.78 -2.51
CA TYR A 94 7.22 -3.74 -2.32
C TYR A 94 6.21 -4.12 -1.24
N LEU A 95 5.66 -5.34 -1.26
CA LEU A 95 4.69 -5.80 -0.27
C LEU A 95 5.28 -5.82 1.16
N LYS A 96 6.51 -6.31 1.32
CA LYS A 96 7.21 -6.30 2.63
C LYS A 96 7.40 -4.90 3.16
N TRP A 97 7.76 -3.96 2.30
CA TRP A 97 7.86 -2.54 2.66
C TRP A 97 6.49 -1.96 3.02
N PHE A 98 5.49 -2.21 2.17
CA PHE A 98 4.14 -1.67 2.32
C PHE A 98 3.46 -2.13 3.61
N GLN A 99 3.69 -3.38 4.03
CA GLN A 99 3.21 -3.89 5.32
C GLN A 99 3.75 -3.07 6.51
N LYS A 100 5.00 -2.61 6.46
CA LYS A 100 5.58 -1.75 7.51
C LYS A 100 4.94 -0.36 7.48
N VAL A 101 4.73 0.20 6.29
CA VAL A 101 4.04 1.48 6.11
C VAL A 101 2.65 1.45 6.74
N LEU A 102 1.86 0.40 6.46
CA LEU A 102 0.50 0.26 7.00
C LEU A 102 0.44 0.20 8.53
N GLN A 103 1.53 -0.18 9.21
CA GLN A 103 1.58 -0.23 10.68
C GLN A 103 1.77 1.15 11.32
N VAL A 104 2.28 2.13 10.57
CA VAL A 104 2.63 3.46 11.11
C VAL A 104 1.74 4.58 10.60
N LEU A 105 0.99 4.35 9.51
CA LEU A 105 0.06 5.35 9.00
C LEU A 105 -1.10 5.58 9.98
N PRO A 106 -1.54 6.84 10.16
CA PRO A 106 -2.66 7.14 11.04
C PRO A 106 -3.97 6.58 10.46
N ASP A 107 -4.98 6.48 11.32
CA ASP A 107 -6.34 6.21 10.88
C ASP A 107 -6.79 7.22 9.81
N LYS A 108 -7.77 6.81 9.00
CA LYS A 108 -8.37 7.67 7.96
C LYS A 108 -7.34 8.16 6.92
N SER A 109 -6.43 7.26 6.55
CA SER A 109 -5.42 7.48 5.51
C SER A 109 -5.90 7.04 4.12
N VAL A 110 -5.41 7.73 3.10
CA VAL A 110 -5.53 7.38 1.68
C VAL A 110 -4.13 7.35 1.11
N ILE A 111 -3.76 6.25 0.47
CA ILE A 111 -2.45 6.09 -0.18
C ILE A 111 -2.65 6.17 -1.69
N ILE A 112 -1.87 7.02 -2.33
CA ILE A 112 -1.87 7.22 -3.78
C ILE A 112 -0.69 6.44 -4.37
N LEU A 113 -1.00 5.55 -5.30
CA LEU A 113 -0.05 4.71 -6.03
C LEU A 113 -0.11 5.05 -7.52
N ASP A 114 0.98 4.82 -8.23
CA ASP A 114 1.00 4.86 -9.68
C ASP A 114 0.41 3.55 -10.27
N GLN A 115 0.61 3.32 -11.57
CA GLN A 115 0.09 2.14 -12.26
C GLN A 115 1.13 1.02 -12.45
N ALA A 116 2.25 1.04 -11.73
CA ALA A 116 3.30 0.04 -11.86
C ALA A 116 2.73 -1.39 -11.70
N PRO A 117 3.15 -2.35 -12.55
CA PRO A 117 2.57 -3.69 -12.56
C PRO A 117 2.62 -4.41 -11.20
N TYR A 118 3.68 -4.20 -10.42
CA TYR A 118 3.86 -4.84 -9.11
C TYR A 118 2.89 -4.34 -8.04
N HIS A 119 2.30 -3.15 -8.17
CA HIS A 119 1.24 -2.68 -7.26
C HIS A 119 -0.10 -3.42 -7.48
N LYS A 120 -0.27 -4.09 -8.62
CA LYS A 120 -1.52 -4.75 -9.03
C LYS A 120 -1.44 -6.27 -8.89
N MET A 121 -0.42 -6.80 -8.23
CA MET A 121 -0.30 -8.24 -8.03
C MET A 121 -1.42 -8.75 -7.12
N LEU A 122 -2.29 -9.55 -7.73
CA LEU A 122 -3.33 -10.28 -7.01
C LEU A 122 -2.74 -11.57 -6.48
N ASP A 123 -2.97 -11.82 -5.21
CA ASP A 123 -2.78 -13.16 -4.67
C ASP A 123 -3.69 -14.14 -5.45
N PRO A 124 -3.12 -15.24 -5.99
CA PRO A 124 -3.88 -16.21 -6.78
C PRO A 124 -5.12 -16.76 -6.08
N GLU A 125 -5.11 -16.83 -4.75
CA GLU A 125 -6.25 -17.26 -3.95
C GLU A 125 -7.43 -16.30 -4.13
N PHE A 126 -7.17 -14.99 -4.10
CA PHE A 126 -8.19 -13.94 -4.19
C PHE A 126 -8.47 -13.49 -5.62
N ARG A 127 -7.80 -14.08 -6.62
CA ARG A 127 -8.04 -13.74 -8.02
C ARG A 127 -9.44 -14.17 -8.44
N ASN A 128 -10.22 -13.20 -8.90
CA ASN A 128 -11.57 -13.47 -9.39
C ASN A 128 -11.57 -14.36 -10.63
N PRO A 129 -12.54 -15.29 -10.73
CA PRO A 129 -12.73 -16.09 -11.91
C PRO A 129 -13.07 -15.21 -13.10
N THR A 130 -12.55 -15.58 -14.27
CA THR A 130 -12.79 -14.87 -15.54
C THR A 130 -13.49 -15.79 -16.53
N THR A 131 -14.00 -15.23 -17.63
CA THR A 131 -14.61 -16.02 -18.72
C THR A 131 -13.65 -17.05 -19.32
N GLY A 132 -12.33 -16.91 -19.14
CA GLY A 132 -11.33 -17.91 -19.55
C GLY A 132 -11.24 -19.14 -18.65
N TRP A 133 -11.79 -19.12 -17.43
CA TRP A 133 -11.68 -20.24 -16.49
C TRP A 133 -12.60 -21.40 -16.88
N ARG A 134 -12.19 -22.64 -16.60
CA ARG A 134 -13.06 -23.82 -16.76
C ARG A 134 -14.16 -23.77 -15.69
N LYS A 135 -15.38 -24.23 -16.01
CA LYS A 135 -16.53 -24.24 -15.09
C LYS A 135 -16.16 -24.86 -13.73
N GLN A 136 -15.50 -26.01 -13.76
CA GLN A 136 -15.05 -26.72 -12.55
C GLN A 136 -14.15 -25.87 -11.64
N LYS A 137 -13.19 -25.13 -12.21
CA LYS A 137 -12.32 -24.23 -11.44
C LYS A 137 -13.08 -23.08 -10.79
N ILE A 138 -14.16 -22.62 -11.42
CA ILE A 138 -15.01 -21.56 -10.84
C ILE A 138 -15.81 -22.13 -9.66
N ILE A 139 -16.32 -23.36 -9.78
CA ILE A 139 -17.01 -24.07 -8.70
C ILE A 139 -16.05 -24.26 -7.50
N GLU A 140 -14.85 -24.79 -7.72
CA GLU A 140 -13.82 -24.95 -6.68
C GLU A 140 -13.50 -23.63 -5.96
N TRP A 141 -13.45 -22.53 -6.72
CA TRP A 141 -13.23 -21.21 -6.16
C TRP A 141 -14.41 -20.72 -5.31
N LEU A 142 -15.66 -21.00 -5.69
CA LEU A 142 -16.86 -20.59 -4.97
C LEU A 142 -17.13 -21.43 -3.71
N VAL A 143 -16.81 -22.73 -3.73
CA VAL A 143 -17.05 -23.65 -2.58
C VAL A 143 -16.36 -23.16 -1.30
N ASN A 144 -15.19 -22.53 -1.42
CA ASN A 144 -14.42 -22.05 -0.27
C ASN A 144 -14.81 -20.63 0.20
N ARG A 145 -15.97 -20.10 -0.25
CA ARG A 145 -16.35 -18.70 -0.02
C ARG A 145 -17.80 -18.59 0.49
N PRO A 146 -18.12 -17.51 1.24
CA PRO A 146 -19.46 -17.33 1.81
C PRO A 146 -20.46 -16.82 0.76
N VAL A 147 -20.79 -17.64 -0.24
CA VAL A 147 -21.79 -17.33 -1.28
C VAL A 147 -22.99 -18.25 -1.12
N PRO A 148 -24.19 -17.69 -0.86
CA PRO A 148 -25.40 -18.51 -0.87
C PRO A 148 -25.72 -18.96 -2.30
N LEU A 149 -26.17 -20.20 -2.43
CA LEU A 149 -26.75 -20.69 -3.68
C LEU A 149 -28.09 -19.98 -3.95
N PRO A 150 -28.44 -19.73 -5.22
CA PRO A 150 -29.77 -19.24 -5.58
C PRO A 150 -30.88 -20.19 -5.11
N GLN A 151 -32.10 -19.66 -4.95
CA GLN A 151 -33.25 -20.44 -4.54
C GLN A 151 -33.55 -21.56 -5.56
N ASN A 152 -33.85 -22.76 -5.07
CA ASN A 152 -34.08 -23.98 -5.87
C ASN A 152 -32.84 -24.56 -6.57
N ILE A 153 -31.64 -24.18 -6.15
CA ILE A 153 -30.38 -24.78 -6.60
C ILE A 153 -29.69 -25.46 -5.41
N ASN A 154 -29.32 -26.73 -5.58
CA ASN A 154 -28.71 -27.52 -4.50
C ASN A 154 -27.18 -27.49 -4.56
N GLU A 155 -26.60 -27.35 -5.76
CA GLU A 155 -25.15 -27.31 -5.93
C GLU A 155 -24.70 -26.30 -7.00
N PHE A 156 -23.49 -25.78 -6.86
CA PHE A 156 -22.89 -24.90 -7.87
C PHE A 156 -22.72 -25.59 -9.24
N ALA A 157 -22.71 -26.93 -9.28
CA ALA A 157 -22.63 -27.69 -10.52
C ALA A 157 -23.87 -27.52 -11.40
N ASP A 158 -25.03 -27.22 -10.82
CA ASP A 158 -26.29 -26.98 -11.54
C ASP A 158 -26.27 -25.65 -12.32
N LEU A 159 -25.43 -24.70 -11.91
CA LEU A 159 -25.39 -23.37 -12.50
C LEU A 159 -24.58 -23.34 -13.80
N THR A 160 -25.00 -22.48 -14.72
CA THR A 160 -24.22 -22.14 -15.91
C THR A 160 -22.94 -21.41 -15.54
N LYS A 161 -21.95 -21.43 -16.44
CA LYS A 161 -20.70 -20.68 -16.25
C LYS A 161 -20.93 -19.19 -16.05
N ASN A 162 -21.94 -18.62 -16.70
CA ASN A 162 -22.27 -17.19 -16.56
C ASN A 162 -22.88 -16.88 -15.19
N GLU A 163 -23.78 -17.73 -14.67
CA GLU A 163 -24.35 -17.56 -13.32
C GLU A 163 -23.27 -17.68 -12.24
N LEU A 164 -22.36 -18.65 -12.38
CA LEU A 164 -21.21 -18.78 -11.48
C LEU A 164 -20.30 -17.54 -11.48
N LEU A 165 -20.07 -16.94 -12.66
CA LEU A 165 -19.32 -15.69 -12.78
C LEU A 165 -20.07 -14.49 -12.17
N GLN A 166 -21.41 -14.46 -12.26
CA GLN A 166 -22.22 -13.43 -11.61
C GLN A 166 -22.17 -13.56 -10.09
N LEU A 167 -22.29 -14.76 -9.55
CA LEU A 167 -22.12 -15.04 -8.13
C LEU A 167 -20.74 -14.60 -7.62
N ALA A 168 -19.68 -14.92 -8.37
CA ALA A 168 -18.33 -14.48 -8.03
C ALA A 168 -18.16 -12.95 -8.02
N LYS A 169 -18.85 -12.23 -8.91
CA LYS A 169 -18.83 -10.75 -8.93
C LYS A 169 -19.50 -10.15 -7.70
N LEU A 170 -20.60 -10.76 -7.22
CA LEU A 170 -21.32 -10.27 -6.05
C LEU A 170 -20.45 -10.24 -4.79
N LEU A 171 -19.56 -11.23 -4.61
CA LEU A 171 -18.56 -11.23 -3.54
C LEU A 171 -17.62 -10.03 -3.59
N CYS A 172 -17.30 -9.56 -4.79
CA CYS A 172 -16.31 -8.49 -4.99
C CYS A 172 -16.93 -7.11 -4.81
N THR A 173 -18.21 -6.96 -5.17
CA THR A 173 -18.97 -5.72 -4.96
C THR A 173 -19.44 -5.59 -3.51
N ALA A 174 -19.52 -6.69 -2.77
CA ALA A 174 -19.82 -6.73 -1.34
C ALA A 174 -18.56 -6.52 -0.46
N ALA A 175 -17.61 -5.68 -0.88
CA ALA A 175 -16.69 -5.08 0.08
C ALA A 175 -17.54 -4.33 1.12
N PRO A 176 -17.25 -4.47 2.43
CA PRO A 176 -18.25 -4.22 3.45
C PRO A 176 -18.76 -2.79 3.33
N GLU A 177 -20.06 -2.67 3.09
CA GLU A 177 -20.82 -1.49 3.41
C GLU A 177 -20.39 -1.11 4.82
N ARG A 178 -19.70 0.04 4.94
CA ARG A 178 -19.10 0.51 6.18
C ARG A 178 -20.19 0.44 7.24
N GLN A 179 -20.14 -0.58 8.10
CA GLN A 179 -20.99 -0.61 9.28
C GLN A 179 -20.73 0.71 9.96
N ASN A 180 -21.75 1.58 9.95
CA ASN A 180 -21.77 2.78 10.75
C ASN A 180 -21.42 2.32 12.17
N ARG A 181 -20.15 2.55 12.58
CA ARG A 181 -19.75 2.45 13.97
C ARG A 181 -20.61 3.47 14.67
N ARG A 182 -21.76 3.01 15.18
CA ARG A 182 -22.63 3.76 16.07
C ARG A 182 -21.71 4.41 17.07
N LYS A 183 -21.72 5.75 17.10
CA LYS A 183 -20.96 6.56 18.06
C LYS A 183 -21.18 5.93 19.43
N ARG A 184 -20.13 5.31 20.00
CA ARG A 184 -20.18 4.94 21.42
C ARG A 184 -20.29 6.26 22.18
N PRO A 185 -21.22 6.39 23.14
CA PRO A 185 -21.29 7.60 23.95
C PRO A 185 -19.98 7.75 24.70
N VAL A 186 -19.42 8.96 24.65
CA VAL A 186 -18.25 9.34 25.44
C VAL A 186 -18.67 9.30 26.92
N ALA A 187 -18.30 8.24 27.62
CA ALA A 187 -18.41 8.19 29.07
C ALA A 187 -17.31 9.06 29.67
N ARG A 188 -17.70 10.18 30.28
CA ARG A 188 -16.87 10.92 31.23
C ARG A 188 -16.66 10.05 32.48
N SER A 189 -15.42 9.69 32.79
CA SER A 189 -15.02 9.36 34.16
C SER A 189 -13.52 9.64 34.32
N ARG A 190 -13.20 10.75 35.01
CA ARG A 190 -12.62 10.82 36.37
C ARG A 190 -11.14 10.38 36.45
N ARG A 191 -10.32 11.37 36.82
CA ARG A 191 -8.91 11.25 37.25
C ARG A 191 -8.69 10.02 38.14
N ARG A 192 -7.65 9.25 37.84
CA ARG A 192 -6.73 8.70 38.85
C ARG A 192 -5.29 8.78 38.34
N GLU A 193 -4.46 9.18 39.28
CA GLU A 193 -3.03 9.45 39.24
C GLU A 193 -2.21 8.16 39.24
N THR A 194 -0.97 8.29 38.73
CA THR A 194 0.25 7.49 38.97
C THR A 194 0.29 6.04 38.47
N GLN A 195 1.18 5.78 37.50
CA GLN A 195 2.52 5.25 37.81
C GLN A 195 3.48 5.55 36.65
N HIS A 196 4.41 6.46 36.93
CA HIS A 196 5.64 6.67 36.17
C HIS A 196 6.56 5.46 36.39
N GLY A 197 7.19 4.97 35.32
CA GLY A 197 8.22 3.93 35.49
C GLY A 197 8.73 3.23 34.24
N TRP A 198 8.49 3.72 33.01
CA TRP A 198 8.99 3.05 31.78
C TRP A 198 9.36 4.00 30.62
N ILE A 199 9.46 5.32 30.83
CA ILE A 199 9.76 6.29 29.76
C ILE A 199 11.11 7.02 29.96
N GLU A 200 11.73 6.94 31.14
CA GLU A 200 13.01 7.60 31.42
C GLU A 200 14.25 6.79 30.95
N GLU A 201 14.09 5.52 30.55
CA GLU A 201 15.23 4.66 30.17
C GLU A 201 15.58 4.66 28.67
N MET A 202 14.73 5.25 27.81
CA MET A 202 15.03 5.37 26.37
C MET A 202 15.65 6.72 25.96
N LEU A 203 15.68 7.71 26.87
CA LEU A 203 16.20 9.06 26.56
C LEU A 203 17.68 9.26 26.92
N THR A 204 18.33 8.27 27.54
CA THR A 204 19.73 8.38 28.00
C THR A 204 20.75 7.74 27.04
N GLN A 205 20.36 7.32 25.83
CA GLN A 205 21.28 6.76 24.82
C GLN A 205 21.52 7.65 23.58
N PHE A 206 20.99 8.87 23.54
CA PHE A 206 21.18 9.77 22.39
C PHE A 206 21.89 11.11 22.69
N GLN A 207 22.52 11.27 23.87
CA GLN A 207 23.26 12.49 24.25
C GLN A 207 24.77 12.33 24.47
N SER A 208 25.43 11.39 23.79
CA SER A 208 26.90 11.35 23.78
C SER A 208 27.48 11.13 22.38
N SER A 209 27.54 12.21 21.59
CA SER A 209 28.63 12.38 20.62
C SER A 209 28.80 13.88 20.31
N PRO A 210 29.93 14.49 20.69
CA PRO A 210 30.16 15.91 20.46
C PRO A 210 30.47 16.18 18.99
N LEU A 211 29.81 17.21 18.47
CA LEU A 211 30.18 17.91 17.25
C LEU A 211 31.69 18.21 17.26
N ARG A 212 32.43 17.67 16.29
CA ARG A 212 33.74 18.20 15.92
C ARG A 212 33.61 18.97 14.63
N THR A 213 33.68 20.28 14.77
CA THR A 213 34.09 21.23 13.74
C THR A 213 35.49 20.88 13.26
N ILE A 214 35.65 20.57 11.97
CA ILE A 214 36.57 21.21 10.99
C ILE A 214 35.94 21.02 9.60
#